data_AF-D6X7G4-F1
#
_entry.id   AF-D6X7G4-F1
#
_cell.length_a   1.000
_cell.length_b   1.000
_cell.length_c   1.000
_cell.angle_alpha   90.00
_cell.angle_beta   90.00
_cell.angle_gamma   90.00
#
_symmetry.space_group_name_H-M   'P 1'
#
loop_
_entity.id
_entity.type
_entity.pdbx_description
1 polymer ?
#
loop_
_entity_poly.entity_id
_entity_poly.type
_entity_poly.pdbx_seq_one_letter_code
_entity_poly.pdbx_strand_id
1 'polypeptide(L)'
;MYTQTRPPAPAMVTAHRASTAGPTGYPASTGANLPEREARTVAVDVNGDKEEAGQGYDAGPFVPRRGGLPALRKAAAGCEGCPLFRNASRTVFGAGPSSARVVVVGEQPGDQEDRQGAPFVGPAGRLLREALEEVGIEEESAYFTNAVKHFKFEPAARGKRRIHKSPSLREMSACRPWLAAELRVIQPELFAGSGRDLFVKALLPPPPSGSAS
;
A
#
# COMPACT_ATOMS: atom_id res chain seq x y z
N MET A 1 28.41 50.81 36.39
CA MET A 1 28.58 49.75 35.37
C MET A 1 27.54 48.66 35.61
N TYR A 2 27.00 48.13 34.51
CA TYR A 2 25.95 47.10 34.36
C TYR A 2 24.49 47.51 34.62
N THR A 3 23.85 47.99 33.57
CA THR A 3 22.39 48.04 33.39
C THR A 3 21.88 46.67 32.97
N GLN A 4 20.87 46.16 33.69
CA GLN A 4 20.19 44.89 33.43
C GLN A 4 19.08 45.13 32.39
N THR A 5 19.20 44.57 31.18
CA THR A 5 18.14 44.58 30.17
C THR A 5 17.38 43.25 30.18
N ARG A 6 16.07 43.34 30.38
CA ARG A 6 15.10 42.23 30.38
C ARG A 6 14.56 42.03 28.95
N PRO A 7 14.35 40.80 28.46
CA PRO A 7 13.82 40.57 27.11
C PRO A 7 12.31 40.91 27.00
N PRO A 8 11.83 41.38 25.83
CA PRO A 8 10.41 41.71 25.62
C PRO A 8 9.53 40.47 25.42
N ALA A 9 8.26 40.59 25.84
CA ALA A 9 7.20 39.59 25.71
C ALA A 9 6.70 39.45 24.25
N PRO A 10 6.17 38.28 23.84
CA PRO A 10 5.57 38.10 22.52
C PRO A 10 4.22 38.81 22.39
N ALA A 11 4.03 39.48 21.24
CA ALA A 11 2.83 40.23 20.91
C ALA A 11 1.66 39.33 20.49
N MET A 12 0.48 39.61 21.04
CA MET A 12 -0.80 39.06 20.59
C MET A 12 -1.18 39.66 19.23
N VAL A 13 -1.55 38.81 18.26
CA VAL A 13 -2.18 39.25 17.00
C VAL A 13 -3.58 38.66 16.90
N THR A 14 -4.55 39.56 16.98
CA THR A 14 -5.98 39.38 16.76
C THR A 14 -6.27 39.18 15.27
N ALA A 15 -7.01 38.13 14.91
CA ALA A 15 -7.51 37.94 13.56
C ALA A 15 -8.74 38.84 13.31
N HIS A 16 -8.57 39.87 12.47
CA HIS A 16 -9.66 40.67 11.93
C HIS A 16 -10.28 40.00 10.70
N ARG A 17 -11.61 39.90 10.69
CA ARG A 17 -12.41 39.64 9.48
C ARG A 17 -12.29 40.84 8.53
N ALA A 18 -11.99 40.55 7.26
CA ALA A 18 -12.28 41.45 6.14
C ALA A 18 -13.03 40.68 5.05
N SER A 19 -14.08 41.33 4.55
CA SER A 19 -15.03 40.89 3.53
C SER A 19 -15.00 41.91 2.40
N THR A 20 -14.93 41.47 1.14
CA THR A 20 -15.49 42.19 -0.02
C THR A 20 -15.87 41.21 -1.15
N ALA A 21 -17.00 41.53 -1.81
CA ALA A 21 -17.75 40.87 -2.89
C ALA A 21 -16.91 40.51 -4.14
N GLY A 22 -17.27 39.66 -5.11
CA GLY A 22 -18.47 38.92 -5.57
C GLY A 22 -18.16 38.50 -7.04
N PRO A 23 -18.78 37.47 -7.66
CA PRO A 23 -20.08 37.71 -8.27
C PRO A 23 -21.09 36.54 -8.11
N THR A 24 -22.30 36.95 -7.76
CA THR A 24 -23.61 36.51 -8.26
C THR A 24 -23.74 35.15 -8.98
N GLY A 25 -24.64 34.31 -8.46
CA GLY A 25 -25.48 33.46 -9.31
C GLY A 25 -25.59 31.99 -8.91
N TYR A 26 -26.26 31.68 -7.80
CA TYR A 26 -26.90 30.38 -7.63
C TYR A 26 -28.35 30.61 -7.21
N PRO A 27 -29.35 30.29 -8.06
CA PRO A 27 -30.74 30.26 -7.62
C PRO A 27 -30.94 29.07 -6.68
N ALA A 28 -31.67 29.30 -5.60
CA ALA A 28 -32.20 28.26 -4.75
C ALA A 28 -33.09 27.32 -5.58
N SER A 29 -32.77 26.03 -5.62
CA SER A 29 -33.70 25.00 -6.09
C SER A 29 -34.25 24.23 -4.89
N THR A 30 -35.54 24.45 -4.70
CA THR A 30 -36.48 23.59 -4.01
C THR A 30 -36.49 22.18 -4.61
N GLY A 31 -36.92 21.21 -3.81
CA GLY A 31 -36.73 19.77 -4.03
C GLY A 31 -37.02 19.24 -5.43
N ALA A 32 -36.14 18.36 -5.88
CA ALA A 32 -36.38 17.43 -6.97
C ALA A 32 -35.70 16.09 -6.61
N ASN A 33 -36.48 15.02 -6.75
CA ASN A 33 -36.07 13.62 -6.56
C ASN A 33 -34.74 13.32 -7.27
N LEU A 34 -33.80 12.70 -6.55
CA LEU A 34 -32.64 12.04 -7.15
C LEU A 34 -33.13 10.75 -7.83
N PRO A 35 -32.87 10.53 -9.13
CA PRO A 35 -33.17 9.26 -9.77
C PRO A 35 -32.16 8.18 -9.34
N GLU A 36 -32.68 7.01 -8.98
CA GLU A 36 -31.90 5.80 -8.71
C GLU A 36 -31.05 5.45 -9.95
N ARG A 37 -29.72 5.49 -9.81
CA ARG A 37 -28.81 5.10 -10.88
C ARG A 37 -28.61 3.59 -10.84
N GLU A 38 -29.25 2.89 -11.78
CA GLU A 38 -28.97 1.48 -12.09
C GLU A 38 -27.48 1.26 -12.34
N ALA A 39 -26.93 0.23 -11.69
CA ALA A 39 -25.57 -0.23 -11.88
C ALA A 39 -25.38 -0.75 -13.31
N ARG A 40 -24.69 0.02 -14.16
CA ARG A 40 -24.24 -0.46 -15.47
C ARG A 40 -22.99 -1.31 -15.30
N THR A 41 -23.13 -2.61 -15.53
CA THR A 41 -21.99 -3.51 -15.71
C THR A 41 -21.27 -3.12 -17.00
N VAL A 42 -20.03 -2.65 -16.88
CA VAL A 42 -19.16 -2.42 -18.03
C VAL A 42 -18.39 -3.71 -18.29
N ALA A 43 -18.69 -4.37 -19.40
CA ALA A 43 -17.89 -5.48 -19.89
C ALA A 43 -16.51 -4.95 -20.30
N VAL A 44 -15.45 -5.49 -19.71
CA VAL A 44 -14.07 -5.15 -20.09
C VAL A 44 -13.61 -6.18 -21.11
N ASP A 45 -13.29 -5.70 -22.31
CA ASP A 45 -12.80 -6.49 -23.44
C ASP A 45 -11.42 -7.10 -23.09
N VAL A 46 -11.37 -8.41 -22.84
CA VAL A 46 -10.14 -9.17 -22.59
C VAL A 46 -9.60 -9.71 -23.91
N ASN A 47 -9.13 -8.81 -24.77
CA ASN A 47 -8.37 -9.17 -25.96
C ASN A 47 -6.96 -8.60 -25.85
N GLY A 48 -6.08 -9.38 -25.22
CA GLY A 48 -4.68 -9.05 -25.04
C GLY A 48 -3.87 -10.29 -24.65
N ASP A 49 -3.09 -10.77 -25.61
CA ASP A 49 -1.97 -11.70 -25.52
C ASP A 49 -2.31 -13.20 -25.39
N LYS A 50 -1.92 -13.94 -26.44
CA LYS A 50 -1.94 -15.39 -26.52
C LYS A 50 -1.03 -15.98 -25.43
N GLU A 51 -1.59 -16.26 -24.24
CA GLU A 51 -0.91 -17.04 -23.21
C GLU A 51 -0.76 -18.49 -23.67
N GLU A 52 0.49 -19.00 -23.65
CA GLU A 52 0.75 -20.42 -23.88
C GLU A 52 -0.02 -21.27 -22.85
N ALA A 53 -0.86 -22.15 -23.37
CA ALA A 53 -1.62 -23.12 -22.61
C ALA A 53 -0.68 -24.20 -22.04
N GLY A 54 -0.17 -24.00 -20.83
CA GLY A 54 0.64 -25.00 -20.15
C GLY A 54 0.70 -24.77 -18.64
N GLN A 55 -0.05 -25.59 -17.89
CA GLN A 55 -0.10 -25.69 -16.42
C GLN A 55 -0.65 -24.44 -15.67
N GLY A 56 -1.59 -24.68 -14.74
CA GLY A 56 -2.23 -23.62 -13.96
C GLY A 56 -1.23 -22.92 -13.05
N TYR A 57 -1.27 -21.58 -12.99
CA TYR A 57 -0.42 -20.84 -12.06
C TYR A 57 -0.92 -21.08 -10.63
N ASP A 58 -0.08 -21.62 -9.75
CA ASP A 58 -0.39 -21.86 -8.35
C ASP A 58 0.89 -21.88 -7.49
N ALA A 59 0.97 -20.99 -6.50
CA ALA A 59 2.06 -21.01 -5.52
C ALA A 59 1.80 -21.96 -4.34
N GLY A 60 0.60 -22.53 -4.20
CA GLY A 60 0.18 -23.39 -3.09
C GLY A 60 1.18 -24.49 -2.72
N PRO A 61 1.72 -25.26 -3.68
CA PRO A 61 2.72 -26.30 -3.41
C PRO A 61 4.03 -25.81 -2.78
N PHE A 62 4.38 -24.53 -2.98
CA PHE A 62 5.61 -23.94 -2.44
C PHE A 62 5.44 -23.43 -1.00
N VAL A 63 4.20 -23.27 -0.52
CA VAL A 63 3.92 -22.66 0.80
C VAL A 63 4.07 -23.70 1.91
N PRO A 64 5.08 -23.59 2.80
CA PRO A 64 5.24 -24.51 3.92
C PRO A 64 4.10 -24.33 4.92
N ARG A 65 3.67 -25.44 5.52
CA ARG A 65 2.57 -25.46 6.51
C ARG A 65 3.00 -25.03 7.92
N ARG A 66 4.30 -24.98 8.21
CA ARG A 66 4.86 -24.74 9.56
C ARG A 66 6.10 -23.83 9.47
N GLY A 67 6.52 -23.30 10.62
CA GLY A 67 7.77 -22.53 10.75
C GLY A 67 7.64 -21.01 10.63
N GLY A 68 6.40 -20.48 10.59
CA GLY A 68 6.11 -19.05 10.66
C GLY A 68 6.70 -18.23 9.51
N LEU A 69 6.80 -16.91 9.72
CA LEU A 69 7.36 -15.98 8.73
C LEU A 69 8.79 -16.35 8.26
N PRO A 70 9.71 -16.84 9.12
CA PRO A 70 11.04 -17.25 8.66
C PRO A 70 11.01 -18.39 7.63
N ALA A 71 10.20 -19.44 7.87
CA ALA A 71 10.07 -20.55 6.93
C ALA A 71 9.37 -20.12 5.64
N LEU A 72 8.33 -19.29 5.74
CA LEU A 72 7.63 -18.75 4.57
C LEU A 72 8.58 -17.91 3.71
N ARG A 73 9.36 -17.00 4.30
CA ARG A 73 10.35 -16.18 3.60
C ARG A 73 11.38 -17.04 2.86
N LYS A 74 11.91 -18.06 3.54
CA LYS A 74 12.90 -18.98 2.96
C LYS A 74 12.33 -19.74 1.76
N ALA A 75 11.10 -20.25 1.87
CA ALA A 75 10.46 -21.01 0.80
C ALA A 75 10.04 -20.13 -0.38
N ALA A 76 9.57 -18.91 -0.12
CA ALA A 76 9.14 -17.97 -1.15
C ALA A 76 10.26 -17.62 -2.13
N ALA A 77 11.52 -17.60 -1.69
CA ALA A 77 12.69 -17.33 -2.53
C ALA A 77 12.89 -18.32 -3.69
N GLY A 78 12.28 -19.52 -3.61
CA GLY A 78 12.28 -20.53 -4.68
C GLY A 78 10.90 -20.75 -5.31
N CYS A 79 9.96 -19.80 -5.17
CA CYS A 79 8.61 -19.97 -5.68
C CYS A 79 8.54 -19.80 -7.20
N GLU A 80 8.11 -20.84 -7.91
CA GLU A 80 7.93 -20.84 -9.36
C GLU A 80 6.45 -20.91 -9.80
N GLY A 81 5.51 -20.65 -8.88
CA GLY A 81 4.07 -20.81 -9.10
C GLY A 81 3.43 -19.91 -10.18
N CYS A 82 4.15 -18.95 -10.78
CA CYS A 82 3.69 -18.18 -11.94
C CYS A 82 4.89 -17.60 -12.72
N PRO A 83 4.77 -17.24 -14.02
CA PRO A 83 5.90 -16.86 -14.86
C PRO A 83 6.74 -15.66 -14.39
N LEU A 84 6.23 -14.85 -13.46
CA LEU A 84 6.92 -13.65 -12.97
C LEU A 84 8.28 -13.94 -12.34
N PHE A 85 8.50 -15.13 -11.77
CA PHE A 85 9.81 -15.50 -11.19
C PHE A 85 10.94 -15.46 -12.22
N ARG A 86 10.64 -15.65 -13.51
CA ARG A 86 11.64 -15.78 -14.58
C ARG A 86 12.38 -14.47 -14.87
N ASN A 87 11.68 -13.34 -14.73
CA ASN A 87 12.19 -12.02 -15.10
C ASN A 87 12.55 -11.15 -13.89
N ALA A 88 11.89 -11.36 -12.76
CA ALA A 88 12.22 -10.68 -11.51
C ALA A 88 13.66 -11.01 -11.07
N SER A 89 14.35 -10.08 -10.41
CA SER A 89 15.71 -10.36 -9.93
C SER A 89 15.69 -11.30 -8.72
N ARG A 90 14.62 -11.23 -7.93
CA ARG A 90 14.39 -12.06 -6.75
C ARG A 90 12.95 -11.87 -6.25
N THR A 91 12.54 -12.76 -5.35
CA THR A 91 11.32 -12.58 -4.56
C THR A 91 11.48 -11.43 -3.57
N VAL A 92 10.44 -10.60 -3.45
CA VAL A 92 10.29 -9.62 -2.38
C VAL A 92 9.17 -10.12 -1.47
N PHE A 93 9.56 -10.76 -0.37
CA PHE A 93 8.65 -11.21 0.67
C PHE A 93 8.29 -10.05 1.62
N GLY A 94 7.27 -10.19 2.46
CA GLY A 94 6.90 -9.14 3.42
C GLY A 94 7.96 -8.92 4.51
N ALA A 95 7.93 -7.79 5.20
CA ALA A 95 8.87 -7.41 6.26
C ALA A 95 8.16 -6.76 7.45
N GLY A 96 8.66 -7.00 8.66
CA GLY A 96 8.02 -6.63 9.93
C GLY A 96 7.88 -7.83 10.88
N PRO A 97 7.45 -7.62 12.13
CA PRO A 97 7.31 -8.70 13.10
C PRO A 97 6.04 -9.54 12.85
N SER A 98 6.03 -10.77 13.38
CA SER A 98 4.82 -11.60 13.40
C SER A 98 3.75 -11.08 14.37
N SER A 99 4.12 -10.18 15.28
CA SER A 99 3.22 -9.49 16.22
C SER A 99 2.67 -8.17 15.68
N ALA A 100 2.88 -7.87 14.39
CA ALA A 100 2.41 -6.63 13.78
C ALA A 100 0.88 -6.50 13.90
N ARG A 101 0.43 -5.33 14.35
CA ARG A 101 -1.00 -5.01 14.48
C ARG A 101 -1.59 -4.48 13.19
N VAL A 102 -0.74 -3.83 12.39
CA VAL A 102 -1.08 -3.27 11.08
C VAL A 102 -0.35 -4.07 10.00
N VAL A 103 -1.06 -4.44 8.93
CA VAL A 103 -0.46 -5.00 7.72
C VAL A 103 -0.73 -4.06 6.56
N VAL A 104 0.33 -3.60 5.90
CA VAL A 104 0.24 -2.82 4.66
C VAL A 104 0.48 -3.73 3.47
N VAL A 105 -0.44 -3.71 2.51
CA VAL A 105 -0.39 -4.57 1.33
C VAL A 105 -0.36 -3.71 0.07
N GLY A 106 0.75 -3.75 -0.66
CA GLY A 106 0.86 -3.20 -2.01
C GLY A 106 0.46 -4.22 -3.07
N GLU A 107 0.41 -3.80 -4.34
CA GLU A 107 0.08 -4.69 -5.46
C GLU A 107 1.23 -5.66 -5.76
N GLN A 108 2.43 -5.11 -6.00
CA GLN A 108 3.64 -5.85 -6.34
C GLN A 108 4.90 -5.04 -5.96
N PRO A 109 6.08 -5.68 -5.96
CA PRO A 109 7.34 -4.97 -5.74
C PRO A 109 7.66 -4.09 -6.95
N GLY A 110 8.29 -2.94 -6.70
CA GLY A 110 8.83 -2.07 -7.74
C GLY A 110 10.28 -2.40 -8.10
N ASP A 111 10.87 -1.51 -8.90
CA ASP A 111 12.24 -1.64 -9.41
C ASP A 111 13.31 -1.64 -8.30
N GLN A 112 13.13 -0.83 -7.25
CA GLN A 112 14.07 -0.76 -6.14
C GLN A 112 13.88 -1.94 -5.18
N GLU A 113 12.63 -2.27 -4.89
CA GLU A 113 12.24 -3.40 -4.05
C GLU A 113 12.79 -4.71 -4.61
N ASP A 114 12.62 -4.94 -5.92
CA ASP A 114 13.14 -6.12 -6.60
C ASP A 114 14.67 -6.21 -6.57
N ARG A 115 15.39 -5.09 -6.70
CA ARG A 115 16.86 -5.12 -6.59
C ARG A 115 17.33 -5.38 -5.16
N GLN A 116 16.64 -4.82 -4.17
CA GLN A 116 17.05 -4.89 -2.77
C GLN A 116 16.53 -6.14 -2.06
N GLY A 117 15.40 -6.70 -2.49
CA GLY A 117 14.73 -7.82 -1.83
C GLY A 117 13.88 -7.42 -0.63
N ALA A 118 13.50 -6.13 -0.53
CA ALA A 118 12.77 -5.57 0.60
C ALA A 118 11.56 -4.74 0.12
N PRO A 119 10.39 -4.86 0.77
CA PRO A 119 9.18 -4.17 0.34
C PRO A 119 9.21 -2.69 0.78
N PHE A 120 8.64 -1.80 -0.04
CA PHE A 120 8.49 -0.37 0.26
C PHE A 120 9.80 0.35 0.64
N VAL A 121 10.86 0.11 -0.13
CA VAL A 121 12.17 0.80 0.01
C VAL A 121 12.34 1.95 -0.97
N GLY A 122 11.50 2.02 -2.01
CA GLY A 122 11.47 3.12 -2.97
C GLY A 122 10.83 4.40 -2.43
N PRO A 123 10.73 5.46 -3.26
CA PRO A 123 10.16 6.76 -2.86
C PRO A 123 8.74 6.67 -2.31
N ALA A 124 7.86 5.88 -2.94
CA ALA A 124 6.49 5.67 -2.46
C ALA A 124 6.45 4.97 -1.09
N GLY A 125 7.40 4.07 -0.83
CA GLY A 125 7.54 3.41 0.46
C GLY A 125 7.98 4.34 1.59
N ARG A 126 8.82 5.34 1.28
CA ARG A 126 9.20 6.37 2.27
C ARG A 126 8.02 7.28 2.63
N LEU A 127 7.31 7.79 1.63
CA LEU A 127 6.10 8.61 1.84
C LEU A 127 5.03 7.84 2.65
N LEU A 128 4.88 6.55 2.38
CA LEU A 128 4.00 5.69 3.16
C LEU A 128 4.40 5.63 4.64
N ARG A 129 5.68 5.45 4.94
CA ARG A 129 6.18 5.37 6.32
C ARG A 129 6.01 6.68 7.06
N GLU A 130 6.31 7.80 6.40
CA GLU A 130 6.05 9.15 6.91
C GLU A 130 4.55 9.32 7.24
N ALA A 131 3.65 8.90 6.34
CA ALA A 131 2.21 8.97 6.58
C ALA A 131 1.73 8.06 7.72
N LEU A 132 2.36 6.90 7.94
CA LEU A 132 2.06 6.01 9.08
C LEU A 132 2.50 6.65 10.40
N GLU A 133 3.69 7.26 10.42
CA GLU A 133 4.21 7.97 11.58
C GLU A 133 3.33 9.17 11.95
N GLU A 134 2.88 9.96 10.97
CA GLU A 134 1.98 11.10 11.18
C GLU A 134 0.66 10.72 11.86
N VAL A 135 0.20 9.48 11.67
CA VAL A 135 -1.01 8.95 12.31
C VAL A 135 -0.71 8.14 13.57
N GLY A 136 0.54 8.10 14.05
CA GLY A 136 0.94 7.42 15.28
C GLY A 136 1.07 5.90 15.15
N ILE A 137 1.36 5.39 13.96
CA ILE A 137 1.67 3.98 13.74
C ILE A 137 3.18 3.82 13.65
N GLU A 138 3.76 3.24 14.70
CA GLU A 138 5.18 2.90 14.75
C GLU A 138 5.50 1.85 13.67
N GLU A 139 6.60 2.04 12.95
CA GLU A 139 7.04 1.13 11.88
C GLU A 139 7.23 -0.30 12.41
N GLU A 140 7.74 -0.44 13.62
CA GLU A 140 7.99 -1.71 14.31
C GLU A 140 6.70 -2.44 14.67
N SER A 141 5.55 -1.76 14.63
CA SER A 141 4.23 -2.35 14.84
C SER A 141 3.53 -2.78 13.53
N ALA A 142 4.15 -2.49 12.38
CA ALA A 142 3.61 -2.73 11.06
C ALA A 142 4.33 -3.86 10.31
N TYR A 143 3.59 -4.55 9.45
CA TYR A 143 4.12 -5.53 8.51
C TYR A 143 3.79 -5.11 7.08
N PHE A 144 4.82 -4.96 6.26
CA PHE A 144 4.71 -4.46 4.89
C PHE A 144 4.88 -5.61 3.91
N THR A 145 3.95 -5.79 2.99
CA THR A 145 4.01 -6.87 1.98
C THR A 145 3.29 -6.49 0.69
N ASN A 146 3.31 -7.38 -0.30
CA ASN A 146 2.63 -7.19 -1.58
C ASN A 146 1.72 -8.38 -1.93
N ALA A 147 0.66 -8.15 -2.70
CA ALA A 147 -0.22 -9.22 -3.17
C ALA A 147 0.51 -10.22 -4.08
N VAL A 148 1.44 -9.73 -4.91
CA VAL A 148 2.37 -10.52 -5.72
C VAL A 148 3.80 -10.34 -5.20
N LYS A 149 4.61 -11.41 -5.20
CA LYS A 149 5.97 -11.39 -4.61
C LYS A 149 7.11 -11.16 -5.61
N HIS A 150 6.81 -11.08 -6.90
CA HIS A 150 7.79 -10.85 -7.97
C HIS A 150 7.41 -9.60 -8.75
N PHE A 151 8.40 -8.78 -9.11
CA PHE A 151 8.17 -7.57 -9.89
C PHE A 151 7.88 -7.93 -11.34
N LYS A 152 6.69 -7.56 -11.82
CA LYS A 152 6.33 -7.63 -13.23
C LYS A 152 6.75 -6.35 -13.95
N PHE A 153 7.60 -6.53 -14.95
CA PHE A 153 8.04 -5.45 -15.81
C PHE A 153 8.31 -5.94 -17.22
N GLU A 154 8.31 -5.01 -18.16
CA GLU A 154 8.86 -5.19 -19.50
C GLU A 154 10.20 -4.45 -19.60
N PRO A 155 11.23 -5.07 -20.19
CA PRO A 155 12.43 -4.33 -20.60
C PRO A 155 12.02 -3.23 -21.57
N ALA A 156 12.54 -2.02 -21.36
CA ALA A 156 12.32 -0.94 -22.31
C ALA A 156 12.92 -1.31 -23.68
N ALA A 157 12.27 -0.86 -24.77
CA ALA A 157 12.73 -1.11 -26.13
C ALA A 157 14.17 -0.63 -26.40
N ARG A 158 14.69 0.31 -25.59
CA ARG A 158 16.10 0.74 -25.60
C ARG A 158 16.62 0.90 -24.17
N GLY A 159 17.80 0.34 -23.90
CA GLY A 159 18.52 0.48 -22.64
C GLY A 159 18.13 -0.53 -21.55
N LYS A 160 18.61 -0.30 -20.32
CA LYS A 160 18.41 -1.20 -19.17
C LYS A 160 17.20 -0.83 -18.29
N ARG A 161 16.33 0.06 -18.76
CA ARG A 161 15.18 0.54 -18.00
C ARG A 161 14.13 -0.57 -17.92
N ARG A 162 13.54 -0.74 -16.73
CA ARG A 162 12.43 -1.66 -16.48
C ARG A 162 11.13 -0.88 -16.40
N ILE A 163 10.16 -1.23 -17.24
CA ILE A 163 8.85 -0.57 -17.32
C ILE A 163 7.86 -1.41 -16.51
N HIS A 164 7.39 -0.86 -15.39
CA HIS A 164 6.42 -1.52 -14.53
C HIS A 164 5.14 -1.88 -15.29
N LYS A 165 4.62 -3.09 -15.06
CA LYS A 165 3.34 -3.57 -15.59
C LYS A 165 2.53 -4.22 -14.48
N SER A 166 1.23 -3.91 -14.38
CA SER A 166 0.38 -4.53 -13.36
C SER A 166 0.26 -6.05 -13.55
N PRO A 167 0.31 -6.84 -12.45
CA PRO A 167 -0.02 -8.26 -12.50
C PRO A 167 -1.45 -8.49 -13.01
N SER A 168 -1.63 -9.60 -13.73
CA SER A 168 -2.95 -10.07 -14.15
C SER A 168 -3.70 -10.68 -12.96
N LEU A 169 -5.02 -10.85 -13.11
CA LEU A 169 -5.82 -11.59 -12.13
C LEU A 169 -5.30 -13.02 -11.90
N ARG A 170 -4.75 -13.65 -12.94
CA ARG A 170 -4.17 -15.00 -12.88
C ARG A 170 -2.90 -15.01 -12.04
N GLU A 171 -2.02 -14.04 -12.22
CA GLU A 171 -0.79 -13.88 -11.43
C GLU A 171 -1.09 -13.55 -9.96
N MET A 172 -2.04 -12.65 -9.70
CA MET A 172 -2.51 -12.36 -8.33
C MET A 172 -3.12 -13.59 -7.66
N SER A 173 -3.96 -14.34 -8.38
CA SER A 173 -4.59 -15.56 -7.87
C SER A 173 -3.56 -16.63 -7.53
N ALA A 174 -2.54 -16.79 -8.38
CA ALA A 174 -1.44 -17.73 -8.17
C ALA A 174 -0.61 -17.38 -6.94
N CYS A 175 -0.39 -16.09 -6.67
CA CYS A 175 0.43 -15.63 -5.55
C CYS A 175 -0.34 -15.52 -4.22
N ARG A 176 -1.68 -15.50 -4.27
CA ARG A 176 -2.59 -15.45 -3.10
C ARG A 176 -2.23 -16.41 -1.96
N PRO A 177 -1.78 -17.66 -2.18
CA PRO A 177 -1.37 -18.56 -1.11
C PRO A 177 -0.29 -17.97 -0.18
N TRP A 178 0.63 -17.16 -0.70
CA TRP A 178 1.66 -16.50 0.12
C TRP A 178 1.08 -15.45 1.04
N LEU A 179 0.27 -14.53 0.49
CA LEU A 179 -0.39 -13.49 1.28
C LEU A 179 -1.30 -14.10 2.36
N ALA A 180 -2.07 -15.13 2.01
CA ALA A 180 -2.89 -15.85 2.96
C ALA A 180 -2.05 -16.51 4.09
N ALA A 181 -0.84 -16.98 3.78
CA ALA A 181 0.06 -17.56 4.77
C ALA A 181 0.69 -16.52 5.68
N GLU A 182 1.11 -15.36 5.16
CA GLU A 182 1.58 -14.24 5.98
C GLU A 182 0.49 -13.79 6.95
N LEU A 183 -0.72 -13.53 6.45
CA LEU A 183 -1.86 -13.09 7.26
C LEU A 183 -2.29 -14.12 8.30
N ARG A 184 -2.17 -15.43 8.00
CA ARG A 184 -2.43 -16.48 8.98
C ARG A 184 -1.44 -16.45 10.14
N VAL A 185 -0.18 -16.12 9.88
CA VAL A 185 0.85 -16.05 10.92
C VAL A 185 0.73 -14.75 11.73
N ILE A 186 0.40 -13.63 11.08
CA ILE A 186 0.33 -12.32 11.72
C ILE A 186 -0.99 -12.11 12.47
N GLN A 187 -2.10 -12.61 11.93
CA GLN A 187 -3.46 -12.41 12.44
C GLN A 187 -3.76 -10.93 12.78
N PRO A 188 -3.62 -10.00 11.80
CA PRO A 188 -3.82 -8.58 12.08
C PRO A 188 -5.28 -8.28 12.45
N GLU A 189 -5.47 -7.25 13.28
CA GLU A 189 -6.80 -6.83 13.75
C GLU A 189 -7.66 -6.22 12.62
N LEU A 190 -7.08 -5.89 11.46
CA LEU A 190 -7.74 -5.14 10.41
C LEU A 190 -7.30 -5.54 8.99
N PHE A 191 -8.27 -5.76 8.10
CA PHE A 191 -8.06 -6.13 6.70
C PHE A 191 -8.81 -5.20 5.74
N ALA A 192 -8.21 -4.86 4.58
CA ALA A 192 -8.92 -4.36 3.39
C ALA A 192 -8.14 -4.63 2.08
N GLY A 193 -8.88 -5.09 1.05
CA GLY A 193 -8.58 -4.99 -0.40
C GLY A 193 -9.90 -4.62 -1.09
N SER A 194 -9.99 -3.86 -2.20
CA SER A 194 -9.35 -3.99 -3.51
C SER A 194 -9.39 -2.65 -4.28
N GLY A 195 -8.33 -2.33 -5.05
CA GLY A 195 -8.25 -1.16 -5.95
C GLY A 195 -6.82 -0.86 -6.44
N ARG A 196 -6.66 0.14 -7.31
CA ARG A 196 -5.41 0.45 -8.05
C ARG A 196 -4.34 1.21 -7.25
N ASP A 197 -4.58 1.50 -5.98
CA ASP A 197 -3.73 2.36 -5.15
C ASP A 197 -3.34 1.68 -3.82
N LEU A 198 -2.26 2.16 -3.21
CA LEU A 198 -1.73 1.70 -1.93
C LEU A 198 -2.79 1.74 -0.81
N PHE A 199 -3.08 0.59 -0.22
CA PHE A 199 -4.03 0.47 0.89
C PHE A 199 -3.31 0.50 2.24
N VAL A 200 -3.52 1.59 2.98
CA VAL A 200 -3.28 1.63 4.43
C VAL A 200 -4.64 1.56 5.10
N LYS A 201 -4.89 0.49 5.86
CA LYS A 201 -6.01 0.48 6.79
C LYS A 201 -5.45 0.41 8.21
N ALA A 202 -5.62 1.50 8.93
CA ALA A 202 -5.33 1.59 10.35
C ALA A 202 -6.58 2.07 11.08
N LEU A 203 -6.95 1.37 12.16
CA LEU A 203 -7.85 1.94 13.16
C LEU A 203 -6.96 2.68 14.14
N LEU A 204 -6.95 4.00 14.05
CA LEU A 204 -6.31 4.83 15.06
C LEU A 204 -7.17 4.76 16.34
N PRO A 205 -6.62 4.41 17.52
CA PRO A 205 -7.28 4.78 18.76
C PRO A 205 -7.42 6.31 18.80
N PRO A 206 -8.45 6.87 19.46
CA PRO A 206 -8.55 8.32 19.63
C PRO A 206 -7.26 8.85 20.29
N PRO A 207 -6.80 10.07 19.93
CA PRO A 207 -5.62 10.64 20.55
C PRO A 207 -5.77 10.61 22.08
N PRO A 208 -4.69 10.36 22.84
CA PRO A 208 -4.77 10.38 24.30
C PRO A 208 -5.36 11.72 24.72
N SER A 209 -6.45 11.69 25.47
CA SER A 209 -7.06 12.88 26.03
C SER A 209 -5.99 13.55 26.89
N GLY A 210 -5.37 14.61 26.35
CA GLY A 210 -4.43 15.42 27.09
C GLY A 210 -5.12 15.91 28.36
N SER A 211 -4.57 15.54 29.51
CA SER A 211 -4.92 16.12 30.80
C SER A 211 -4.62 17.62 30.72
N ALA A 212 -5.66 18.43 30.57
CA ALA A 212 -5.59 19.83 30.95
C ALA A 212 -5.48 19.88 32.47
N SER A 213 -4.25 20.08 32.95
CA SER A 213 -3.96 20.61 34.29
C SER A 213 -3.94 22.12 34.23
#